data_AF-A0A538HGY3-F1
#
_entry.id   AF-A0A538HGY3-F1
#
_cell.length_a   1.000
_cell.length_b   1.000
_cell.length_c   1.000
_cell.angle_alpha   90.00
_cell.angle_beta   90.00
_cell.angle_gamma   90.00
#
_symmetry.space_group_name_H-M   'P 1'
#
loop_
_entity.id
_entity.type
_entity.pdbx_description
1 polymer ?
#
loop_
_entity_poly.entity_id
_entity_poly.type
_entity_poly.pdbx_seq_one_letter_code
_entity_poly.pdbx_strand_id
1 'polypeptide(L)'
;MRIVNNTILTGARRSDGYLGALRMSSRYHTLPRRERPPLANNVIGVLERPWPVCRVVRASVSNVVVKGTTCSASDASGPVDLDPRGRPTADSTLLIDVGSRRYAPPTDITGRRRGPDPDVGAYEYAGR
;
A
#
# COMPACT_ATOMS: atom_id res chain seq x y z
N MET A 1 16.02 -8.90 2.74
CA MET A 1 14.57 -8.63 2.60
C MET A 1 14.39 -7.47 1.63
N ARG A 2 13.46 -7.55 0.67
CA ARG A 2 13.18 -6.46 -0.30
C ARG A 2 11.78 -5.91 -0.05
N ILE A 3 11.65 -4.59 0.05
CA ILE A 3 10.34 -3.91 0.08
C ILE A 3 9.96 -3.56 -1.36
N VAL A 4 8.68 -3.69 -1.68
CA VAL A 4 8.09 -3.30 -2.95
C VAL A 4 6.84 -2.49 -2.64
N ASN A 5 6.68 -1.35 -3.29
CA ASN A 5 5.48 -0.53 -3.21
C ASN A 5 4.56 -0.91 -4.37
N ASN A 6 3.28 -1.17 -4.08
CA ASN A 6 2.34 -1.74 -5.04
C ASN A 6 1.08 -0.90 -5.16
N THR A 7 0.45 -0.98 -6.33
CA THR A 7 -0.90 -0.46 -6.56
C THR A 7 -1.83 -1.63 -6.85
N ILE A 8 -2.67 -2.00 -5.88
CA ILE A 8 -3.56 -3.17 -5.95
C ILE A 8 -4.99 -2.68 -5.89
N LEU A 9 -5.65 -2.49 -7.03
CA LEU A 9 -6.97 -1.83 -7.09
C LEU A 9 -8.16 -2.76 -6.91
N THR A 10 -7.92 -4.07 -7.00
CA THR A 10 -8.96 -5.09 -6.91
C THR A 10 -8.78 -5.94 -5.65
N GLY A 11 -9.87 -6.57 -5.23
CA GLY A 11 -9.87 -7.57 -4.17
C GLY A 11 -10.91 -8.64 -4.47
N ALA A 12 -10.87 -9.72 -3.70
CA ALA A 12 -11.79 -10.82 -3.85
C ALA A 12 -12.42 -11.18 -2.50
N ARG A 13 -13.68 -11.63 -2.55
CA ARG A 13 -14.35 -12.20 -1.38
C ARG A 13 -13.83 -13.63 -1.20
N ARG A 14 -13.29 -13.90 -0.02
CA ARG A 14 -12.81 -15.23 0.38
C ARG A 14 -13.96 -16.11 0.86
N SER A 15 -13.68 -17.40 1.02
CA SER A 15 -14.62 -18.37 1.60
C SER A 15 -15.02 -18.05 3.05
N ASP A 16 -14.17 -17.36 3.80
CA ASP A 16 -14.47 -16.85 5.16
C ASP A 16 -15.25 -15.52 5.16
N GLY A 17 -15.76 -15.12 4.00
CA GLY A 17 -16.56 -13.92 3.80
C GLY A 17 -15.77 -12.61 3.77
N TYR A 18 -14.46 -12.61 4.07
CA TYR A 18 -13.63 -11.40 4.07
C TYR A 18 -13.38 -10.90 2.64
N LEU A 19 -13.70 -9.64 2.37
CA LEU A 19 -13.34 -8.95 1.13
C LEU A 19 -12.03 -8.17 1.32
N GLY A 20 -11.00 -8.55 0.57
CA GLY A 20 -9.67 -7.93 0.68
C GLY A 20 -8.84 -8.01 -0.58
N ALA A 21 -8.00 -7.00 -0.78
CA ALA A 21 -6.94 -6.97 -1.79
C ALA A 21 -5.67 -7.72 -1.33
N LEU A 22 -5.49 -7.84 -0.01
CA LEU A 22 -4.31 -8.47 0.58
C LEU A 22 -4.65 -9.80 1.27
N ARG A 23 -3.77 -10.79 1.08
CA ARG A 23 -3.76 -12.03 1.85
C ARG A 23 -2.38 -12.23 2.45
N MET A 24 -2.31 -12.29 3.77
CA MET A 24 -1.10 -12.67 4.47
C MET A 24 -0.87 -14.19 4.32
N SER A 25 0.35 -14.56 3.92
CA SER A 25 0.71 -15.96 3.74
C SER A 25 0.92 -16.66 5.08
N SER A 26 0.79 -17.99 5.12
CA SER A 26 1.10 -18.78 6.31
C SER A 26 2.51 -18.49 6.84
N ARG A 27 3.51 -18.39 5.96
CA ARG A 27 4.89 -18.04 6.31
C ARG A 27 5.01 -16.67 6.97
N TYR A 28 4.19 -15.69 6.59
CA TYR A 28 4.17 -14.40 7.28
C TYR A 28 3.73 -14.55 8.75
N HIS A 29 2.77 -15.43 9.01
CA HIS A 29 2.29 -15.71 10.37
C HIS A 29 3.30 -16.49 11.22
N THR A 30 4.11 -17.36 10.62
CA THR A 30 5.14 -18.13 11.36
C THR A 30 6.30 -17.27 11.84
N LEU A 31 6.53 -16.10 11.24
CA LEU A 31 7.55 -15.17 11.72
C LEU A 31 7.10 -14.49 13.03
N PRO A 32 8.00 -14.31 14.01
CA PRO A 32 7.77 -13.43 15.15
C PRO A 32 7.35 -12.03 14.68
N ARG A 33 6.43 -11.40 15.40
CA ARG A 33 5.83 -10.12 14.95
C ARG A 33 6.87 -9.05 14.66
N ARG A 34 7.99 -9.01 15.40
CA ARG A 34 9.08 -8.04 15.20
C ARG A 34 9.87 -8.27 13.90
N GLU A 35 9.92 -9.51 13.41
CA GLU A 35 10.65 -9.90 12.20
C GLU A 35 9.80 -9.80 10.93
N ARG A 36 8.47 -9.76 11.08
CA ARG A 36 7.54 -9.64 9.96
C ARG A 36 7.83 -8.37 9.15
N PRO A 37 7.94 -8.46 7.81
CA PRO A 37 8.00 -7.30 6.93
C PRO A 37 6.88 -6.29 7.21
N PRO A 38 7.13 -4.96 7.19
CA PRO A 38 6.06 -3.98 7.30
C PRO A 38 5.28 -3.93 5.97
N LEU A 39 4.03 -3.51 6.05
CA LEU A 39 3.25 -3.11 4.89
C LEU A 39 3.43 -1.60 4.73
N ALA A 40 4.08 -1.15 3.67
CA ALA A 40 4.39 0.27 3.52
C ALA A 40 4.27 0.79 2.09
N ASN A 41 3.79 2.03 1.98
CA ASN A 41 3.61 2.79 0.73
C ASN A 41 2.84 2.01 -0.37
N ASN A 42 1.79 1.26 -0.01
CA ASN A 42 0.94 0.58 -0.99
C ASN A 42 -0.39 1.30 -1.16
N VAL A 43 -0.92 1.30 -2.39
CA VAL A 43 -2.33 1.54 -2.64
C VAL A 43 -3.08 0.21 -2.58
N ILE A 44 -4.11 0.15 -1.75
CA ILE A 44 -4.86 -1.06 -1.42
C ILE A 44 -6.34 -0.82 -1.69
N GLY A 45 -6.88 -1.49 -2.70
CA GLY A 45 -8.22 -1.27 -3.22
C GLY A 45 -9.31 -1.59 -2.20
N VAL A 46 -9.11 -2.62 -1.38
CA VAL A 46 -10.04 -2.96 -0.32
C VAL A 46 -9.39 -3.66 0.87
N LEU A 47 -9.72 -3.18 2.07
CA LEU A 47 -9.53 -3.84 3.35
C LEU A 47 -10.81 -3.70 4.16
N GLU A 48 -11.75 -4.64 4.01
CA GLU A 48 -13.11 -4.52 4.58
C GLU A 48 -13.12 -4.29 6.10
N ARG A 49 -12.22 -4.95 6.83
CA ARG A 49 -12.14 -4.89 8.30
C ARG A 49 -10.70 -5.16 8.80
N PRO A 50 -10.35 -4.81 10.06
CA PRO A 50 -8.98 -4.94 10.56
C PRO A 50 -8.36 -6.34 10.54
N TRP A 51 -9.14 -7.40 10.76
CA TRP A 51 -8.67 -8.79 10.65
C TRP A 51 -9.06 -9.33 9.27
N PRO A 52 -8.15 -9.98 8.51
CA PRO A 52 -6.92 -10.64 8.95
C PRO A 52 -5.62 -9.84 8.75
N VAL A 53 -5.66 -8.60 8.29
CA VAL A 53 -4.44 -7.86 7.88
C VAL A 53 -3.87 -7.01 9.02
N CYS A 54 -4.58 -5.97 9.46
CA CYS A 54 -4.09 -5.00 10.45
C CYS A 54 -3.68 -5.64 11.78
N ARG A 55 -4.38 -6.70 12.21
CA ARG A 55 -4.06 -7.39 13.47
C ARG A 55 -2.77 -8.21 13.42
N VAL A 56 -2.29 -8.59 12.23
CA VAL A 56 -1.16 -9.53 12.08
C VAL A 56 0.10 -8.86 11.54
N VAL A 57 -0.03 -7.75 10.83
CA VAL A 57 1.15 -7.01 10.35
C VAL A 57 1.99 -6.50 11.51
N ARG A 58 3.31 -6.46 11.31
CA ARG A 58 4.23 -5.82 12.27
C ARG A 58 3.87 -4.35 12.45
N ALA A 59 3.81 -3.67 11.31
CA ALA A 59 3.55 -2.26 11.15
C ALA A 59 2.90 -2.03 9.78
N SER A 60 2.01 -1.05 9.73
CA SER A 60 1.45 -0.46 8.52
C SER A 60 1.94 0.99 8.48
N VAL A 61 2.48 1.44 7.36
CA VAL A 61 3.11 2.77 7.25
C VAL A 61 2.78 3.40 5.90
N SER A 62 2.13 4.57 5.89
CA SER A 62 1.89 5.36 4.67
C SER A 62 1.21 4.56 3.55
N ASN A 63 0.33 3.62 3.86
CA ASN A 63 -0.51 2.99 2.85
C ASN A 63 -1.78 3.81 2.61
N VAL A 64 -2.36 3.67 1.42
CA VAL A 64 -3.65 4.28 1.09
C VAL A 64 -4.67 3.18 0.82
N VAL A 65 -5.74 3.16 1.60
CA VAL A 65 -6.83 2.19 1.46
C VAL A 65 -7.99 2.87 0.72
N VAL A 66 -8.28 2.43 -0.49
CA VAL A 66 -9.34 3.03 -1.31
C VAL A 66 -10.72 2.80 -0.69
N LYS A 67 -10.96 1.59 -0.17
CA LYS A 67 -12.21 1.24 0.51
C LYS A 67 -11.96 0.39 1.76
N GLY A 68 -12.53 0.81 2.89
CA GLY A 68 -12.54 0.05 4.14
C GLY A 68 -11.70 0.69 5.23
N THR A 69 -10.92 -0.12 5.95
CA THR A 69 -10.25 0.26 7.20
C THR A 69 -8.73 0.38 7.03
N THR A 70 -8.15 1.47 7.56
CA THR A 70 -6.71 1.65 7.70
C THR A 70 -6.15 0.88 8.89
N CYS A 71 -4.86 0.54 8.85
CA CYS A 71 -4.23 -0.26 9.91
C CYS A 71 -3.42 0.57 10.92
N SER A 72 -3.18 1.84 10.64
CA SER A 72 -2.40 2.76 11.47
C SER A 72 -2.79 4.22 11.22
N ALA A 73 -2.38 5.11 12.13
CA ALA A 73 -2.57 6.55 11.99
C ALA A 73 -1.75 7.17 10.85
N SER A 74 -0.70 6.48 10.37
CA SER A 74 0.10 6.93 9.22
C SER A 74 -0.49 6.52 7.87
N ASP A 75 -1.48 5.63 7.86
CA ASP A 75 -2.17 5.27 6.62
C ASP A 75 -3.29 6.29 6.35
N ALA A 76 -3.66 6.45 5.08
CA ALA A 76 -4.81 7.25 4.66
C ALA A 76 -5.87 6.38 3.97
N SER A 77 -7.06 6.94 3.77
CA SER A 77 -8.13 6.28 3.03
C SER A 77 -8.93 7.28 2.21
N GLY A 78 -9.33 6.90 1.01
CA GLY A 78 -10.09 7.77 0.12
C GLY A 78 -9.86 7.48 -1.36
N PRO A 79 -10.43 8.33 -2.25
CA PRO A 79 -10.16 8.27 -3.68
C PRO A 79 -8.67 8.51 -3.95
N VAL A 80 -8.13 7.84 -4.96
CA VAL A 80 -6.70 7.86 -5.31
C VAL A 80 -6.41 8.53 -6.65
N ASP A 81 -7.46 8.88 -7.38
CA ASP A 81 -7.42 9.69 -8.62
C ASP A 81 -6.39 9.20 -9.64
N LEU A 82 -6.40 7.88 -9.87
CA LEU A 82 -5.51 7.22 -10.82
C LEU A 82 -6.06 7.30 -12.25
N ASP A 83 -5.14 7.33 -13.22
CA ASP A 83 -5.49 7.18 -14.64
C ASP A 83 -5.97 5.75 -14.96
N PRO A 84 -6.48 5.49 -16.18
CA PRO A 84 -6.92 4.14 -16.58
C PRO A 84 -5.82 3.06 -16.56
N ARG A 85 -4.54 3.44 -16.46
CA ARG A 85 -3.38 2.54 -16.35
C ARG A 85 -2.95 2.35 -14.89
N GLY A 86 -3.66 2.93 -13.92
CA GLY A 86 -3.34 2.87 -12.51
C GLY A 86 -2.18 3.76 -12.09
N ARG A 87 -1.86 4.81 -12.86
CA ARG A 87 -0.81 5.79 -12.54
C ARG A 87 -1.39 7.01 -11.84
N PRO A 88 -0.66 7.65 -10.90
CA PRO A 88 -1.07 8.91 -10.30
C PRO A 88 -1.34 9.98 -11.35
N THR A 89 -2.38 10.78 -11.13
CA THR A 89 -2.67 12.01 -11.87
C THR A 89 -2.29 13.22 -11.02
N ALA A 90 -2.42 14.44 -11.57
CA ALA A 90 -2.18 15.66 -10.80
C ALA A 90 -3.10 15.78 -9.56
N ASP A 91 -4.25 15.11 -9.59
CA ASP A 91 -5.24 15.15 -8.53
C ASP A 91 -5.00 14.09 -7.44
N SER A 92 -4.00 13.20 -7.61
CA SER A 92 -3.65 12.12 -6.66
C SER A 92 -3.00 12.63 -5.36
N THR A 93 -3.67 13.55 -4.66
CA THR A 93 -3.18 14.21 -3.44
C THR A 93 -2.89 13.25 -2.28
N LEU A 94 -3.54 12.08 -2.23
CA LEU A 94 -3.24 11.04 -1.26
C LEU A 94 -2.01 10.19 -1.61
N LEU A 95 -1.46 10.33 -2.82
CA LEU A 95 -0.35 9.51 -3.31
C LEU A 95 0.93 10.31 -3.48
N ILE A 96 0.83 11.53 -4.00
CA ILE A 96 1.99 12.35 -4.38
C ILE A 96 2.72 12.86 -3.13
N ASP A 97 4.04 12.65 -3.06
CA ASP A 97 4.95 13.18 -2.03
C ASP A 97 4.59 12.84 -0.56
N VAL A 98 3.73 11.85 -0.31
CA VAL A 98 3.27 11.48 1.05
C VAL A 98 3.75 10.10 1.52
N GLY A 99 4.51 9.40 0.70
CA GLY A 99 5.08 8.09 1.03
C GLY A 99 6.22 8.18 2.03
N SER A 100 6.42 7.11 2.79
CA SER A 100 7.57 7.02 3.70
C SER A 100 8.86 6.73 2.93
N ARG A 101 9.78 7.70 2.86
CA ARG A 101 11.14 7.54 2.32
C ARG A 101 11.89 6.32 2.85
N ARG A 102 11.74 6.02 4.15
CA ARG A 102 12.39 4.85 4.79
C ARG A 102 12.04 3.51 4.15
N TYR A 103 10.86 3.42 3.53
CA TYR A 103 10.31 2.17 2.98
C TYR A 103 10.04 2.25 1.48
N ALA A 104 10.54 3.29 0.82
CA ALA A 104 10.50 3.42 -0.63
C ALA A 104 11.75 2.79 -1.25
N PRO A 105 11.62 1.91 -2.27
CA PRO A 105 12.74 1.54 -3.12
C PRO A 105 13.33 2.76 -3.83
N PRO A 106 14.60 2.72 -4.29
CA PRO A 106 15.20 3.86 -4.98
C PRO A 106 14.51 4.26 -6.28
N THR A 107 13.80 3.32 -6.92
CA THR A 107 13.07 3.54 -8.16
C THR A 107 11.66 2.95 -8.09
N ASP A 108 10.76 3.50 -8.89
CA ASP A 108 9.42 2.95 -9.13
C ASP A 108 9.47 1.71 -10.05
N ILE A 109 8.31 1.12 -10.35
CA ILE A 109 8.21 -0.08 -11.19
C ILE A 109 8.67 0.15 -12.64
N THR A 110 8.75 1.40 -13.08
CA THR A 110 9.22 1.79 -14.43
C THR A 110 10.69 2.17 -14.46
N GLY A 111 11.38 2.15 -13.32
CA GLY A 111 12.79 2.55 -13.19
C GLY A 111 12.99 4.04 -12.95
N ARG A 112 11.92 4.82 -12.79
CA ARG A 112 12.00 6.25 -12.44
C ARG A 112 12.49 6.38 -11.00
N ARG A 113 13.42 7.31 -10.74
CA ARG A 113 13.94 7.56 -9.40
C ARG A 113 12.86 8.14 -8.51
N ARG A 114 12.82 7.68 -7.26
CA ARG A 114 11.98 8.26 -6.21
C ARG A 114 12.71 9.40 -5.51
N GLY A 115 11.99 10.48 -5.24
CA GLY A 115 12.51 11.69 -4.60
C GLY A 115 12.75 11.53 -3.08
N PRO A 116 13.08 12.65 -2.40
CA PRO A 116 13.09 12.70 -0.94
C PRO A 116 11.70 12.40 -0.34
N ASP A 117 10.65 12.79 -1.04
CA ASP A 117 9.25 12.59 -0.69
C ASP A 117 8.65 11.66 -1.76
N PRO A 118 8.73 10.33 -1.57
CA PRO A 118 8.30 9.38 -2.60
C PRO A 118 6.78 9.24 -2.64
N ASP A 119 6.27 8.82 -3.79
CA ASP A 119 4.83 8.58 -3.93
C ASP A 119 4.39 7.24 -3.32
N VAL A 120 3.14 7.17 -2.87
CA VAL A 120 2.50 5.91 -2.48
C VAL A 120 2.10 5.11 -3.73
N GLY A 121 2.41 3.82 -3.72
CA GLY A 121 2.04 2.91 -4.80
C GLY A 121 3.20 2.56 -5.73
N ALA A 122 2.90 1.92 -6.85
CA ALA A 122 3.91 1.34 -7.75
C ALA A 122 4.65 2.37 -8.62
N TYR A 123 4.07 3.54 -8.85
CA TYR A 123 4.55 4.56 -9.77
C TYR A 123 4.86 5.85 -9.04
N GLU A 124 5.87 6.57 -9.53
CA GLU A 124 6.05 8.00 -9.20
C GLU A 124 5.31 8.85 -10.22
N TYR A 125 4.68 9.90 -9.74
CA TYR A 125 4.00 10.88 -10.56
C TYR A 125 5.01 11.56 -11.47
N ALA A 126 4.57 11.75 -12.70
CA ALA A 126 5.40 12.26 -13.77
C ALA A 126 5.06 13.68 -14.16
N GLY A 127 4.68 14.50 -13.16
CA GLY A 127 4.36 15.93 -13.32
C GLY A 127 5.14 16.55 -14.48
N ARG A 128 4.39 17.13 -15.42
CA ARG A 128 4.92 17.69 -16.66
C ARG A 128 6.01 18.72 -16.39
#